data_AF-A0ABD5S1I0-F1
#
_entry.id   AF-A0ABD5S1I0-F1
#
_cell.length_a   1.000
_cell.length_b   1.000
_cell.length_c   1.000
_cell.angle_alpha   90.00
_cell.angle_beta   90.00
_cell.angle_gamma   90.00
#
_symmetry.space_group_name_H-M   'P 1'
#
loop_
_entity.id
_entity.type
_entity.pdbx_description
1 polymer ?
#
loop_
_entity_poly.entity_id
_entity_poly.type
_entity_poly.pdbx_seq_one_letter_code
_entity_poly.pdbx_strand_id
1 'polypeptide(L)' 'MQLAEATWTDIDDVRDETDLAVLPVGSTEQHGPHAPLGTDTLNAETVAEAAAETFREERDCEV' A
#
# COMPACT_ATOMS: atom_id res chain seq x y z
N MET A 1 5.58 1.02 -6.00
CA MET A 1 4.83 0.63 -7.21
C MET A 1 3.40 0.34 -6.78
N GLN A 2 2.40 0.90 -7.46
CA GLN A 2 0.99 0.55 -7.23
C GLN A 2 0.58 -0.54 -8.22
N LEU A 3 0.19 -1.72 -7.73
CA LEU A 3 -0.13 -2.87 -8.60
C LEU A 3 -1.31 -2.62 -9.54
N ALA A 4 -2.28 -1.79 -9.12
CA ALA A 4 -3.45 -1.43 -9.93
C ALA A 4 -3.10 -0.59 -11.17
N GLU A 5 -1.92 0.03 -11.18
CA GLU A 5 -1.44 0.91 -12.26
C GLU A 5 -0.33 0.24 -13.09
N ALA A 6 0.15 -0.92 -12.66
CA ALA A 6 1.22 -1.67 -13.31
C ALA A 6 0.66 -2.72 -14.29
N THR A 7 1.43 -3.00 -15.33
CA THR A 7 1.23 -4.20 -16.16
C THR A 7 1.86 -5.41 -15.50
N TRP A 8 1.43 -6.62 -15.88
CA TRP A 8 2.04 -7.83 -15.35
C TRP A 8 3.53 -7.96 -15.74
N THR A 9 3.95 -7.40 -16.88
CA THR A 9 5.34 -7.39 -17.31
C THR A 9 6.20 -6.48 -16.43
N ASP A 10 5.68 -5.33 -15.99
CA ASP A 10 6.40 -4.47 -15.02
C ASP A 10 6.68 -5.20 -13.71
N ILE A 11 5.79 -6.13 -13.30
CA ILE A 11 5.98 -6.96 -12.11
C ILE A 11 7.03 -8.04 -12.36
N ASP A 12 7.03 -8.63 -13.55
CA ASP A 12 7.98 -9.69 -13.91
C ASP A 12 9.41 -9.15 -13.96
N ASP A 13 9.59 -7.91 -14.44
CA ASP A 13 10.90 -7.24 -14.51
C ASP A 13 11.55 -7.02 -13.14
N VAL A 14 10.76 -6.91 -12.05
CA VAL A 14 11.26 -6.61 -10.69
C VAL A 14 11.03 -7.73 -9.69
N ARG A 15 10.53 -8.89 -10.15
CA ARG A 15 10.02 -9.96 -9.29
C ARG A 15 11.07 -10.56 -8.37
N ASP A 16 12.30 -10.68 -8.86
CA ASP A 16 13.43 -11.24 -8.12
C ASP A 16 14.09 -10.19 -7.18
N GLU A 17 13.78 -8.91 -7.35
CA GLU A 17 14.29 -7.79 -6.55
C GLU A 17 13.28 -7.31 -5.48
N THR A 18 12.04 -7.83 -5.51
CA THR A 18 10.95 -7.37 -4.64
C THR A 18 10.72 -8.34 -3.48
N ASP A 19 11.04 -7.90 -2.25
CA ASP A 19 10.88 -8.72 -1.03
C ASP A 19 9.56 -8.50 -0.27
N LEU A 20 8.81 -7.44 -0.61
CA LEU A 20 7.61 -7.03 0.12
C LEU A 20 6.49 -6.56 -0.82
N ALA A 21 5.28 -7.08 -0.59
CA ALA A 21 4.04 -6.53 -1.12
C ALA A 21 3.09 -6.19 0.04
N VAL A 22 2.43 -5.03 -0.05
CA VAL A 22 1.48 -4.56 0.96
C VAL A 22 0.08 -4.54 0.38
N LEU A 23 -0.87 -5.17 1.06
CA LEU A 23 -2.29 -5.17 0.69
C LEU A 23 -3.08 -4.42 1.78
N PRO A 24 -3.48 -3.16 1.55
CA PRO A 24 -4.37 -2.47 2.47
C PRO A 24 -5.74 -3.15 2.47
N VAL A 25 -6.29 -3.41 3.66
CA VAL A 25 -7.61 -4.01 3.84
C VAL A 25 -8.42 -3.15 4.80
N GLY A 26 -9.58 -2.70 4.35
CA GLY A 26 -10.54 -1.94 5.15
C GLY A 26 -11.96 -2.51 5.08
N SER A 27 -12.92 -1.66 5.40
CA SER A 27 -14.37 -1.97 5.44
C SER A 27 -15.19 -0.89 4.71
N THR A 28 -16.46 -1.18 4.49
CA THR A 28 -17.51 -0.21 4.13
C THR A 28 -18.57 -0.23 5.23
N GLU A 29 -18.45 0.67 6.20
CA GLU A 29 -19.26 0.66 7.42
C GLU A 29 -19.55 2.06 7.99
N GLN A 30 -20.48 2.16 8.94
CA GLN A 30 -20.92 3.47 9.44
C GLN A 30 -19.92 4.06 10.44
N HIS A 31 -19.54 5.33 10.26
CA HIS A 31 -18.66 6.08 11.18
C HIS A 31 -19.33 7.35 11.74
N GLY A 32 -20.66 7.35 11.85
CA GLY A 32 -21.45 8.48 12.32
C GLY A 32 -21.73 9.53 11.23
N PRO A 33 -22.45 10.62 11.57
CA PRO A 33 -22.98 11.56 10.56
C PRO A 33 -21.93 12.44 9.89
N HIS A 34 -20.66 12.34 10.28
CA HIS A 34 -19.58 13.25 9.87
C HIS A 34 -18.47 12.56 9.07
N ALA A 35 -18.48 11.23 8.97
CA ALA A 35 -17.40 10.47 8.35
C ALA A 35 -17.92 9.56 7.22
N PRO A 36 -17.14 9.37 6.13
CA PRO A 36 -17.51 8.48 5.02
C PRO A 36 -17.58 7.01 5.45
N LEU A 37 -18.34 6.21 4.70
CA LEU A 37 -18.43 4.76 4.96
C LEU A 37 -17.13 4.00 4.64
N GLY A 38 -16.27 4.56 3.80
CA GLY A 38 -14.98 3.97 3.42
C GLY A 38 -13.82 4.37 4.32
N THR A 39 -14.08 4.94 5.51
CA THR A 39 -13.02 5.49 6.39
C THR A 39 -11.92 4.47 6.67
N ASP A 40 -12.28 3.22 6.96
CA ASP A 40 -11.30 2.15 7.19
C ASP A 40 -10.41 1.87 5.99
N THR A 41 -10.96 1.90 4.77
CA THR A 41 -10.20 1.67 3.54
C THR A 41 -9.22 2.83 3.30
N LEU A 42 -9.69 4.07 3.44
CA LEU A 42 -8.85 5.27 3.28
C LEU A 42 -7.68 5.29 4.29
N ASN A 43 -7.96 4.90 5.54
CA ASN A 43 -6.94 4.80 6.57
C ASN A 43 -5.93 3.69 6.26
N ALA A 44 -6.41 2.51 5.85
CA ALA A 44 -5.56 1.37 5.52
C ALA A 44 -4.63 1.70 4.34
N GLU A 45 -5.14 2.33 3.29
CA GLU A 45 -4.35 2.79 2.13
C GLU A 45 -3.26 3.78 2.56
N THR A 46 -3.63 4.81 3.34
CA THR A 46 -2.68 5.82 3.83
C THR A 46 -1.55 5.21 4.66
N VAL A 47 -1.88 4.29 5.58
CA VAL A 47 -0.88 3.61 6.42
C VAL A 47 -0.01 2.67 5.59
N ALA A 48 -0.58 1.95 4.63
CA ALA A 48 0.17 1.06 3.74
C ALA A 48 1.18 1.83 2.88
N GLU A 49 0.79 2.98 2.33
CA GLU A 49 1.67 3.85 1.57
C GLU A 49 2.84 4.36 2.43
N ALA A 50 2.56 4.88 3.62
CA ALA A 50 3.59 5.33 4.56
C ALA A 50 4.54 4.20 4.98
N ALA A 51 4.01 3.01 5.28
CA ALA A 51 4.83 1.86 5.64
C ALA A 51 5.73 1.40 4.48
N ALA A 52 5.23 1.41 3.25
CA ALA A 52 6.02 1.08 2.06
C ALA A 52 7.10 2.13 1.75
N GLU A 53 6.87 3.39 2.09
CA GLU A 53 7.88 4.46 2.03
C GLU A 53 8.97 4.25 3.09
N THR A 54 8.60 4.09 4.35
CA THR A 54 9.56 3.83 5.44
C THR A 54 10.40 2.58 5.18
N PHE A 55 9.79 1.48 4.72
CA PHE A 55 10.53 0.26 4.38
C PHE A 55 11.59 0.51 3.30
N ARG A 56 11.27 1.31 2.28
CA ARG A 56 12.21 1.66 1.22
C ARG A 56 13.39 2.47 1.77
N GLU A 57 13.12 3.49 2.58
CA GLU A 57 14.15 4.32 3.20
C GLU A 57 15.11 3.50 4.09
N GLU A 58 14.58 2.56 4.88
CA GLU A 58 15.40 1.68 5.73
C GLU A 58 16.28 0.75 4.88
N ARG A 59 15.74 0.18 3.80
CA ARG A 59 16.50 -0.64 2.85
C ARG A 59 17.60 0.15 2.15
N ASP A 60 17.33 1.38 1.71
CA ASP A 60 18.32 2.26 1.07
C ASP A 60 19.42 2.72 2.04
N CYS A 61 19.17 2.73 3.36
CA CYS A 61 20.18 3.07 4.38
C CYS A 61 21.08 1.89 4.78
N GLU A 62 20.66 0.65 4.49
CA GLU A 62 21.42 -0.57 4.81
C GLU A 62 22.45 -0.96 3.74
N VAL A 63 22.44 -0.29 2.58
CA VAL A 63 23.39 -0.47 1.46
C VAL A 63 24.49 0.59 1.40
#